data_AF-A0AAJ4JNF9-F1
#
_entry.id   AF-A0AAJ4JNF9-F1
#
_cell.length_a   1.000
_cell.length_b   1.000
_cell.length_c   1.000
_cell.angle_alpha   90.00
_cell.angle_beta   90.00
_cell.angle_gamma   90.00
#
_symmetry.space_group_name_H-M   'P 1'
#
loop_
_entity.id
_entity.type
_entity.pdbx_description
1 polymer ?
#
loop_
_entity_poly.entity_id
_entity_poly.type
_entity_poly.pdbx_seq_one_letter_code
_entity_poly.pdbx_strand_id
1 'polypeptide(L)'
;MNYNQNHKLSQITPETLIVGIDIAKNKHVARAQDDRGFEFGKRLIFDNRVHGFEQLLNWVSRLQKEHRKSELIIGAEPTGHFWLSLAYYLKAKDINFVLVNPMHVKKSKELDDNSPTKNDTKDARVIAQLIKDGRYSVPNLLDGIYAELREGIKLRDQLVKQLIIIEGRIQNHIQRYFPEFNDVFKDWEGKTALFSLRNFPFPSDLRGVTPEEVLDSSGKFKGQTRITKRGRKKLRKALYLAVRPLVASNSTFKTLHRYYTTRSVNPLKKQQSLIAMCGKLLRVLFVIGRKQCEFEGSKLLQGLTQMKELQAV
;
A
#
# COMPACT_ATOMS: atom_id res chain seq x y z
N MET A 1 3.36 -3.73 36.25
CA MET A 1 4.40 -4.58 35.62
C MET A 1 3.87 -5.11 34.30
N ASN A 2 4.67 -5.08 33.25
CA ASN A 2 4.24 -5.58 31.94
C ASN A 2 4.28 -7.12 31.99
N TYR A 3 3.16 -7.79 32.23
CA TYR A 3 3.08 -9.25 32.46
C TYR A 3 3.82 -10.07 31.39
N ASN A 4 3.89 -9.55 30.17
CA ASN A 4 4.58 -10.16 29.04
C ASN A 4 6.14 -10.13 29.17
N GLN A 5 6.69 -9.15 29.89
CA GLN A 5 8.15 -9.05 30.08
C GLN A 5 8.65 -10.07 31.11
N ASN A 6 7.92 -10.29 32.20
CA ASN A 6 8.29 -11.32 33.19
C ASN A 6 8.31 -12.72 32.55
N HIS A 7 7.34 -13.01 31.68
CA HIS A 7 7.33 -14.25 30.91
C HIS A 7 8.55 -14.39 30.00
N LYS A 8 8.93 -13.32 29.29
CA LYS A 8 10.15 -13.33 28.44
C LYS A 8 11.44 -13.49 29.24
N LEU A 9 11.51 -12.90 30.42
CA LEU A 9 12.64 -13.09 31.34
C LEU A 9 12.72 -14.53 31.82
N SER A 10 11.59 -15.15 32.17
CA SER A 10 11.56 -16.57 32.59
C SER A 10 11.96 -17.56 31.50
N GLN A 11 11.93 -17.15 30.22
CA GLN A 11 12.41 -17.97 29.10
C GLN A 11 13.93 -17.97 28.97
N ILE A 12 14.62 -17.03 29.62
CA ILE A 12 16.07 -16.91 29.59
C ILE A 12 16.61 -17.65 30.81
N THR A 13 17.40 -18.69 30.56
CA THR A 13 17.91 -19.59 31.60
C THR A 13 19.44 -19.58 31.58
N PRO A 14 20.10 -20.11 32.63
CA PRO A 14 21.55 -20.35 32.62
C PRO A 14 22.05 -21.20 31.45
N GLU A 15 21.17 -21.95 30.78
CA GLU A 15 21.52 -22.77 29.61
C GLU A 15 21.38 -22.01 28.27
N THR A 16 20.94 -20.76 28.31
CA THR A 16 20.68 -19.94 27.12
C THR A 16 21.94 -19.22 26.63
N LEU A 17 22.28 -19.44 25.36
CA LEU A 17 23.21 -18.62 24.59
C LEU A 17 22.43 -17.48 23.92
N ILE A 18 22.80 -16.24 24.23
CA ILE A 18 22.19 -15.04 23.66
C ILE A 18 23.14 -14.47 22.62
N VAL A 19 22.66 -14.29 21.38
CA VAL A 19 23.43 -13.70 20.28
C VAL A 19 22.75 -12.42 19.82
N GLY A 20 23.40 -11.29 20.05
CA GLY A 20 22.99 -10.00 19.48
C GLY A 20 23.70 -9.75 18.16
N ILE A 21 22.93 -9.30 17.16
CA ILE A 21 23.42 -9.05 15.80
C ILE A 21 23.10 -7.62 15.39
N ASP A 22 24.14 -6.86 15.10
CA ASP A 22 24.01 -5.58 14.41
C ASP A 22 23.92 -5.81 12.89
N ILE A 23 22.83 -5.34 12.30
CA ILE A 23 22.46 -5.62 10.91
C ILE A 23 22.82 -4.42 10.04
N ALA A 24 23.80 -4.61 9.14
CA ALA A 24 24.05 -3.68 8.04
C ALA A 24 23.80 -4.31 6.65
N LYS A 25 23.88 -3.48 5.60
CA LYS A 25 23.54 -3.87 4.21
C LYS A 25 24.32 -5.10 3.71
N ASN A 26 25.64 -5.10 3.89
CA ASN A 26 26.53 -6.10 3.29
C ASN A 26 27.05 -7.12 4.29
N LYS A 27 27.49 -6.64 5.46
CA LYS A 27 28.07 -7.45 6.54
C LYS A 27 27.33 -7.20 7.83
N HIS A 28 27.15 -8.25 8.61
CA HIS A 28 26.56 -8.20 9.94
C HIS A 28 27.64 -8.44 10.99
N VAL A 29 27.45 -7.90 12.19
CA VAL A 29 28.35 -8.12 13.33
C VAL A 29 27.59 -8.80 14.45
N ALA A 30 28.09 -9.91 14.96
CA ALA A 30 27.47 -10.65 16.05
C ALA A 30 28.35 -10.69 17.30
N ARG A 31 27.70 -10.62 18.47
CA ARG A 31 28.27 -10.89 19.79
C ARG A 31 27.40 -11.88 20.54
N ALA A 32 28.07 -12.78 21.27
CA ALA A 32 27.42 -13.78 22.09
C ALA A 32 27.69 -13.51 23.57
N GLN A 33 26.73 -13.84 24.42
CA GLN A 33 26.84 -13.78 25.87
C GLN A 33 25.90 -14.78 26.55
N ASP A 34 26.04 -14.96 27.86
CA ASP A 34 25.10 -15.70 28.68
C ASP A 34 23.95 -14.84 29.25
N ASP A 35 23.10 -15.47 30.05
CA ASP A 35 21.99 -14.90 30.82
C ASP A 35 22.43 -13.84 31.85
N ARG A 36 23.71 -13.83 32.23
CA ARG A 36 24.29 -12.84 33.14
C ARG A 36 24.93 -11.67 32.38
N GLY A 37 25.25 -11.85 31.11
CA GLY A 37 25.89 -10.88 30.23
C GLY A 37 27.40 -11.07 30.09
N PHE A 38 27.95 -12.22 30.50
CA PHE A 38 29.34 -12.55 30.22
C PHE A 38 29.52 -12.85 28.73
N GLU A 39 30.39 -12.07 28.09
CA GLU A 39 30.64 -12.16 26.66
C GLU A 39 31.45 -13.44 26.30
N PHE A 40 31.04 -14.13 25.24
CA PHE A 40 31.72 -15.33 24.75
C PHE A 40 32.45 -15.06 23.43
N GLY A 41 33.72 -15.46 23.39
CA GLY A 41 34.58 -15.40 22.21
C GLY A 41 34.77 -14.00 21.62
N LYS A 42 35.40 -13.95 20.44
CA LYS A 42 35.53 -12.74 19.63
C LYS A 42 34.26 -12.49 18.82
N ARG A 43 34.05 -11.24 18.41
CA ARG A 43 32.99 -10.87 17.47
C ARG A 43 33.07 -11.69 16.19
N LEU A 44 31.92 -12.04 15.63
CA LEU A 44 31.82 -12.60 14.29
C LEU A 44 31.38 -11.49 13.33
N ILE A 45 32.04 -11.41 12.17
CA ILE A 45 31.60 -10.58 11.04
C ILE A 45 31.28 -11.53 9.89
N PHE A 46 30.07 -11.45 9.35
CA PHE A 46 29.62 -12.37 8.31
C PHE A 46 28.78 -11.64 7.25
N ASP A 47 28.76 -12.15 6.03
CA ASP A 47 28.05 -11.52 4.91
C ASP A 47 26.53 -11.75 5.00
N ASN A 48 25.75 -10.82 4.46
CA ASN A 48 24.29 -10.95 4.31
C ASN A 48 23.92 -11.90 3.15
N ARG A 49 24.36 -13.16 3.23
CA ARG A 49 24.17 -14.22 2.24
C ARG A 49 24.13 -15.57 2.97
N VAL A 50 23.59 -16.60 2.31
CA VAL A 50 23.48 -17.97 2.85
C VAL A 50 24.80 -18.46 3.43
N HIS A 51 25.92 -18.31 2.72
CA HIS A 51 27.23 -18.70 3.22
C HIS A 51 27.64 -17.96 4.51
N GLY A 52 27.32 -16.68 4.65
CA GLY A 52 27.55 -15.93 5.89
C GLY A 52 26.63 -16.40 7.02
N PHE A 53 25.40 -16.79 6.71
CA PHE A 53 24.47 -17.34 7.70
C PHE A 53 24.91 -18.73 8.19
N GLU A 54 25.51 -19.55 7.33
CA GLU A 54 26.16 -20.80 7.73
C GLU A 54 27.36 -20.55 8.63
N GLN A 55 28.18 -19.54 8.34
CA GLN A 55 29.28 -19.13 9.23
C GLN A 55 28.76 -18.72 10.61
N LEU A 56 27.65 -18.01 10.68
CA LEU A 56 26.98 -17.67 11.95
C LEU A 56 26.59 -18.93 12.72
N LEU A 57 25.90 -19.88 12.08
CA LEU A 57 25.46 -21.11 12.77
C LEU A 57 26.63 -21.97 13.23
N ASN A 58 27.68 -22.12 12.41
CA ASN A 58 28.89 -22.85 12.80
C ASN A 58 29.57 -22.21 14.02
N TRP A 59 29.65 -20.87 14.03
CA TRP A 59 30.20 -20.11 15.15
C TRP A 59 29.36 -20.28 16.42
N VAL A 60 28.03 -20.24 16.30
CA VAL A 60 27.09 -20.47 17.40
C VAL A 60 27.22 -21.89 17.96
N SER A 61 27.22 -22.92 17.10
CA SER A 61 27.35 -24.32 17.54
C SER A 61 28.67 -24.58 18.26
N ARG A 62 29.76 -23.91 17.85
CA ARG A 62 31.04 -23.98 18.57
C ARG A 62 30.92 -23.42 19.99
N LEU A 63 30.30 -22.24 20.12
CA LEU A 63 30.10 -21.60 21.44
C LEU A 63 29.16 -22.39 22.34
N GLN A 64 28.09 -22.97 21.79
CA GLN A 64 27.18 -23.83 22.55
C GLN A 64 27.92 -25.03 23.16
N LYS A 65 28.80 -25.68 22.39
CA LYS A 65 29.63 -26.81 22.88
C LYS A 65 30.66 -26.36 23.92
N GLU A 66 31.38 -25.27 23.64
CA GLU A 66 32.44 -24.73 24.50
C GLU A 66 31.91 -24.31 25.89
N HIS A 67 30.73 -23.69 25.92
CA HIS A 67 30.11 -23.13 27.14
C HIS A 67 28.92 -23.94 27.66
N ARG A 68 28.68 -25.14 27.10
CA ARG A 68 27.59 -26.05 27.48
C ARG A 68 26.21 -25.39 27.50
N LYS A 69 25.88 -24.61 26.46
CA LYS A 69 24.58 -23.93 26.32
C LYS A 69 23.65 -24.72 25.41
N SER A 70 22.53 -25.21 25.91
CA SER A 70 21.56 -25.97 25.12
C SER A 70 20.55 -25.08 24.37
N GLU A 71 20.20 -23.93 24.95
CA GLU A 71 19.21 -23.02 24.40
C GLU A 71 19.86 -21.89 23.59
N LEU A 72 19.17 -21.38 22.58
CA LEU A 72 19.68 -20.32 21.70
C LEU A 72 18.61 -19.27 21.45
N ILE A 73 18.97 -18.01 21.69
CA ILE A 73 18.18 -16.85 21.26
C ILE A 73 19.08 -15.94 20.44
N ILE A 74 18.73 -15.77 19.17
CA ILE A 74 19.38 -14.80 18.29
C ILE A 74 18.47 -13.59 18.19
N GLY A 75 19.01 -12.38 18.29
CA GLY A 75 18.22 -11.20 17.99
C GLY A 75 19.00 -10.05 17.39
N ALA A 76 18.25 -9.15 16.78
CA ALA A 76 18.78 -8.04 16.01
C ALA A 76 17.95 -6.77 16.17
N GLU A 77 18.58 -5.64 15.89
CA GLU A 77 17.87 -4.39 15.61
C GLU A 77 17.42 -4.39 14.13
N PRO A 78 16.13 -4.12 13.84
CA PRO A 78 15.65 -4.10 12.46
C PRO A 78 16.16 -2.86 11.71
N THR A 79 17.26 -3.01 10.96
CA THR A 79 17.78 -1.99 10.04
C THR A 79 17.28 -2.22 8.61
N GLY A 80 16.33 -1.41 8.17
CA GLY A 80 15.75 -1.52 6.82
C GLY A 80 15.12 -2.90 6.57
N HIS A 81 15.40 -3.49 5.41
CA HIS A 81 14.91 -4.83 5.03
C HIS A 81 15.97 -5.93 5.16
N PHE A 82 17.22 -5.58 5.50
CA PHE A 82 18.36 -6.51 5.42
C PHE A 82 18.27 -7.68 6.41
N TRP A 83 17.61 -7.47 7.55
CA TRP A 83 17.40 -8.51 8.57
C TRP A 83 16.44 -9.61 8.12
N LEU A 84 15.56 -9.36 7.12
CA LEU A 84 14.55 -10.32 6.70
C LEU A 84 15.17 -11.60 6.14
N SER A 85 16.23 -11.49 5.33
CA SER A 85 16.91 -12.65 4.75
C SER A 85 17.46 -13.58 5.82
N LEU A 86 18.10 -13.02 6.85
CA LEU A 86 18.57 -13.78 8.00
C LEU A 86 17.40 -14.37 8.81
N ALA A 87 16.35 -13.58 9.06
CA ALA A 87 15.21 -14.03 9.84
C ALA A 87 14.45 -15.20 9.19
N TYR A 88 14.22 -15.16 7.88
CA TYR A 88 13.62 -16.29 7.15
C TYR A 88 14.53 -17.51 7.13
N TYR A 89 15.85 -17.31 6.99
CA TYR A 89 16.82 -18.41 7.03
C TYR A 89 16.80 -19.12 8.40
N LEU A 90 16.79 -18.35 9.49
CA LEU A 90 16.72 -18.89 10.85
C LEU A 90 15.36 -19.56 11.14
N LYS A 91 14.24 -18.96 10.68
CA LYS A 91 12.90 -19.55 10.78
C LYS A 91 12.84 -20.92 10.10
N ALA A 92 13.45 -21.07 8.92
CA ALA A 92 13.50 -22.34 8.21
C ALA A 92 14.35 -23.43 8.91
N LYS A 93 15.20 -23.04 9.86
CA LYS A 93 16.01 -23.92 10.71
C LYS A 93 15.42 -24.10 12.12
N ASP A 94 14.22 -23.58 12.37
CA ASP A 94 13.55 -23.59 13.68
C ASP A 94 14.36 -22.90 14.80
N ILE A 95 15.12 -21.87 14.44
CA ILE A 95 15.93 -21.09 15.38
C ILE A 95 15.17 -19.85 15.82
N ASN A 96 15.09 -19.64 17.14
CA ASN A 96 14.41 -18.49 17.73
C ASN A 96 15.13 -17.18 17.36
N PHE A 97 14.46 -16.36 16.56
CA PHE A 97 14.93 -15.05 16.13
C PHE A 97 14.01 -13.95 16.68
N VAL A 98 14.59 -12.97 17.38
CA VAL A 98 13.86 -11.89 18.04
C VAL A 98 14.35 -10.51 17.59
N LEU A 99 13.45 -9.52 17.65
CA LEU A 99 13.77 -8.12 17.35
C LEU A 99 13.81 -7.29 18.63
N VAL A 100 14.84 -6.47 18.75
CA VAL A 100 14.90 -5.39 19.75
C VAL A 100 14.49 -4.07 19.10
N ASN A 101 13.87 -3.19 19.89
CA ASN A 101 13.42 -1.89 19.38
C ASN A 101 14.62 -0.95 19.15
N PRO A 102 14.78 -0.34 17.96
CA PRO A 102 15.83 0.66 17.68
C PRO A 102 15.95 1.77 18.72
N MET A 103 14.81 2.24 19.23
CA MET A 103 14.80 3.28 20.26
C MET A 103 15.38 2.81 21.59
N HIS A 104 15.23 1.53 21.93
CA HIS A 104 15.84 0.98 23.15
C HIS A 104 17.34 0.81 22.96
N VAL A 105 17.77 0.35 21.79
CA VAL A 105 19.19 0.23 21.45
C VAL A 105 19.88 1.59 21.55
N LYS A 106 19.29 2.65 20.97
CA LYS A 106 19.81 4.01 21.07
C LYS A 106 19.93 4.50 22.53
N LYS A 107 18.87 4.35 23.32
CA LYS A 107 18.87 4.78 24.74
C LYS A 107 19.89 4.03 25.58
N SER A 108 20.05 2.73 25.36
CA SER A 108 21.06 1.93 26.05
C SER A 108 22.48 2.37 25.69
N LYS A 109 22.74 2.72 24.42
CA LYS A 109 24.04 3.28 24.01
C LYS A 109 24.36 4.58 24.75
N GLU A 110 23.39 5.47 24.92
CA GLU A 110 23.58 6.74 25.64
C GLU A 110 23.95 6.53 27.12
N LEU A 111 23.54 5.41 27.73
CA LEU A 111 23.91 5.07 29.11
C LEU A 111 25.30 4.43 29.21
N ASP A 112 25.66 3.61 28.23
CA ASP A 112 26.89 2.81 28.26
C ASP A 112 28.10 3.52 27.62
N ASP A 113 27.88 4.52 26.75
CA ASP A 113 28.92 5.04 25.87
C ASP A 113 29.20 6.54 26.09
N ASN A 114 30.39 6.84 26.61
CA ASN A 114 30.98 8.19 26.71
C ASN A 114 32.05 8.45 25.63
N SER A 115 32.04 7.71 24.50
CA SER A 115 33.11 7.78 23.48
C SER A 115 32.60 7.76 22.02
N PRO A 116 33.19 8.55 21.10
CA PRO A 116 32.74 8.71 19.70
C PRO A 116 33.28 7.68 18.69
N THR A 117 33.72 6.48 19.10
CA THR A 117 34.32 5.48 18.19
C THR A 117 33.28 4.59 17.48
N LYS A 118 33.54 4.22 16.20
CA LYS A 118 32.69 3.32 15.38
C LYS A 118 32.49 1.96 16.06
N ASN A 119 31.24 1.50 16.12
CA ASN A 119 30.75 0.77 17.28
C ASN A 119 29.95 -0.51 17.01
N ASP A 120 29.91 -1.03 15.78
CA ASP A 120 29.08 -2.19 15.39
C ASP A 120 29.20 -3.39 16.34
N THR A 121 30.37 -3.54 16.98
CA THR A 121 30.61 -4.56 18.02
C THR A 121 29.90 -4.26 19.35
N LYS A 122 29.92 -3.00 19.79
CA LYS A 122 29.17 -2.58 20.98
C LYS A 122 27.68 -2.61 20.69
N ASP A 123 27.25 -2.29 19.48
CA ASP A 123 25.85 -2.32 19.06
C ASP A 123 25.28 -3.74 19.17
N ALA A 124 26.00 -4.73 18.62
CA ALA A 124 25.67 -6.15 18.78
C ALA A 124 25.60 -6.58 20.26
N ARG A 125 26.48 -6.05 21.12
CA ARG A 125 26.44 -6.30 22.56
C ARG A 125 25.22 -5.67 23.24
N VAL A 126 24.89 -4.42 22.93
CA VAL A 126 23.69 -3.74 23.46
C VAL A 126 22.43 -4.52 23.08
N ILE A 127 22.36 -5.02 21.85
CA ILE A 127 21.25 -5.87 21.39
C ILE A 127 21.16 -7.14 22.24
N ALA A 128 22.28 -7.84 22.47
CA ALA A 128 22.30 -9.03 23.32
C ALA A 128 21.84 -8.72 24.76
N GLN A 129 22.27 -7.58 25.30
CA GLN A 129 21.88 -7.12 26.64
C GLN A 129 20.37 -6.83 26.74
N LEU A 130 19.77 -6.20 25.72
CA LEU A 130 18.32 -5.99 25.69
C LEU A 130 17.53 -7.29 25.59
N ILE A 131 18.07 -8.29 24.89
CA ILE A 131 17.47 -9.63 24.82
C ILE A 131 17.47 -10.25 26.22
N LYS A 132 18.62 -10.22 26.90
CA LYS A 132 18.80 -10.66 28.30
C LYS A 132 17.76 -10.07 29.25
N ASP A 133 17.45 -8.79 29.06
CA ASP A 133 16.49 -8.05 29.90
C ASP A 133 15.01 -8.27 29.49
N GLY A 134 14.73 -9.21 28.58
CA GLY A 134 13.39 -9.53 28.09
C GLY A 134 12.79 -8.43 27.19
N ARG A 135 13.59 -7.47 26.72
CA ARG A 135 13.16 -6.29 25.95
C ARG A 135 13.18 -6.53 24.44
N TYR A 136 12.65 -7.67 24.03
CA TYR A 136 12.56 -8.09 22.63
C TYR A 136 11.11 -8.42 22.22
N SER A 137 10.90 -8.62 20.92
CA SER A 137 9.64 -9.04 20.33
C SER A 137 9.90 -10.11 19.27
N VAL A 138 8.98 -11.07 19.14
CA VAL A 138 9.07 -12.08 18.09
C VAL A 138 8.46 -11.48 16.81
N PRO A 139 9.22 -11.40 15.69
CA PRO A 139 8.71 -10.84 14.45
C PRO A 139 7.64 -11.75 13.84
N ASN A 140 6.55 -11.15 13.36
CA ASN A 140 5.58 -11.86 12.55
C ASN A 140 6.05 -11.94 11.09
N LEU A 141 6.82 -13.00 10.80
CA LEU A 141 7.32 -13.37 9.48
C LEU A 141 6.21 -14.02 8.65
N LEU A 142 5.48 -13.19 7.90
CA LEU A 142 4.42 -13.62 6.99
C LEU A 142 5.00 -14.36 5.79
N ASP A 143 4.22 -15.29 5.24
CA ASP A 143 4.54 -16.03 4.03
C ASP A 143 3.39 -15.98 3.01
N GLY A 144 3.71 -16.37 1.77
CA GLY A 144 2.78 -16.44 0.65
C GLY A 144 1.93 -15.19 0.46
N ILE A 145 0.62 -15.40 0.34
CA ILE A 145 -0.38 -14.37 0.02
C ILE A 145 -0.35 -13.23 1.06
N TYR A 146 -0.14 -13.52 2.34
CA TYR A 146 -0.14 -12.47 3.37
C TYR A 146 1.11 -11.59 3.30
N ALA A 147 2.27 -12.15 2.96
CA ALA A 147 3.49 -11.38 2.73
C ALA A 147 3.32 -10.45 1.52
N GLU A 148 2.78 -10.96 0.42
CA GLU A 148 2.49 -10.18 -0.79
C GLU A 148 1.51 -9.04 -0.53
N LEU A 149 0.43 -9.31 0.22
CA LEU A 149 -0.54 -8.28 0.62
C LEU A 149 0.09 -7.18 1.48
N ARG A 150 0.97 -7.54 2.42
CA ARG A 150 1.68 -6.57 3.27
C ARG A 150 2.57 -5.65 2.43
N GLU A 151 3.34 -6.20 1.49
CA GLU A 151 4.15 -5.39 0.58
C GLU A 151 3.28 -4.54 -0.35
N GLY A 152 2.15 -5.06 -0.82
CA GLY A 152 1.19 -4.29 -1.62
C GLY A 152 0.61 -3.07 -0.89
N ILE A 153 0.26 -3.22 0.40
CA ILE A 153 -0.21 -2.10 1.24
C ILE A 153 0.90 -1.06 1.41
N LYS A 154 2.12 -1.49 1.67
CA LYS A 154 3.28 -0.59 1.82
C LYS A 154 3.56 0.19 0.54
N LEU A 155 3.53 -0.47 -0.62
CA LEU A 155 3.68 0.18 -1.93
C LEU A 155 2.56 1.20 -2.17
N ARG A 156 1.30 0.83 -1.89
CA ARG A 156 0.16 1.75 -1.98
C ARG A 156 0.41 3.00 -1.13
N ASP A 157 0.81 2.85 0.12
CA ASP A 157 1.01 3.97 1.03
C ASP A 157 2.16 4.88 0.58
N GLN A 158 3.22 4.31 0.00
CA GLN A 158 4.29 5.07 -0.65
C GLN A 158 3.76 5.87 -1.85
N LEU A 159 2.99 5.24 -2.74
CA LEU A 159 2.41 5.90 -3.91
C LEU A 159 1.43 7.01 -3.52
N VAL A 160 0.62 6.81 -2.48
CA VAL A 160 -0.28 7.84 -1.96
C VAL A 160 0.50 9.03 -1.41
N LYS A 161 1.59 8.80 -0.67
CA LYS A 161 2.46 9.89 -0.18
C LYS A 161 3.12 10.64 -1.34
N GLN A 162 3.63 9.92 -2.34
CA GLN A 162 4.21 10.54 -3.52
C GLN A 162 3.19 11.38 -4.30
N LEU A 163 1.97 10.87 -4.45
CA LEU A 163 0.88 11.61 -5.08
C LEU A 163 0.62 12.94 -4.36
N ILE A 164 0.43 12.91 -3.04
CA ILE A 164 0.20 14.12 -2.23
C ILE A 164 1.34 15.13 -2.39
N ILE A 165 2.59 14.65 -2.39
CA ILE A 165 3.77 15.51 -2.59
C ILE A 165 3.76 16.15 -3.99
N ILE A 166 3.43 15.38 -5.03
CA ILE A 166 3.39 15.87 -6.41
C ILE A 166 2.25 16.87 -6.59
N GLU A 167 1.05 16.57 -6.06
CA GLU A 167 -0.10 17.47 -6.08
C GLU A 167 0.24 18.81 -5.40
N GLY A 168 0.85 18.75 -4.22
CA GLY A 168 1.29 19.96 -3.50
C GLY A 168 2.33 20.77 -4.26
N ARG A 169 3.25 20.10 -4.98
CA ARG A 169 4.22 20.80 -5.86
C ARG A 169 3.53 21.50 -7.01
N ILE A 170 2.55 20.87 -7.67
CA ILE A 170 1.81 21.49 -8.78
C ILE A 170 1.03 22.70 -8.27
N GLN A 171 0.31 22.55 -7.15
CA GLN A 171 -0.42 23.67 -6.54
C GLN A 171 0.51 24.84 -6.19
N ASN A 172 1.69 24.57 -5.64
CA ASN A 172 2.68 25.61 -5.34
C ASN A 172 3.13 26.36 -6.61
N HIS A 173 3.38 25.65 -7.71
CA HIS A 173 3.75 26.29 -8.98
C HIS A 173 2.61 27.15 -9.53
N ILE A 174 1.38 26.65 -9.50
CA ILE A 174 0.20 27.41 -9.94
C ILE A 174 0.08 28.69 -9.10
N GLN A 175 0.13 28.60 -7.76
CA GLN A 175 0.01 29.78 -6.90
C GLN A 175 1.16 30.79 -7.09
N ARG A 176 2.37 30.30 -7.38
CA ARG A 176 3.55 31.16 -7.53
C ARG A 176 3.59 31.93 -8.86
N TYR A 177 3.13 31.30 -9.94
CA TYR A 177 3.33 31.83 -11.29
C TYR A 177 2.03 32.10 -12.05
N PHE A 178 0.90 31.56 -11.59
CA PHE A 178 -0.42 31.74 -12.20
C PHE A 178 -1.53 31.78 -11.13
N PRO A 179 -1.50 32.71 -10.17
CA PRO A 179 -2.42 32.73 -9.03
C PRO A 179 -3.90 32.88 -9.42
N GLU A 180 -4.19 33.59 -10.51
CA GLU A 180 -5.55 33.80 -11.06
C GLU A 180 -6.15 32.54 -11.69
N PHE A 181 -5.35 31.47 -11.85
CA PHE A 181 -5.79 30.22 -12.46
C PHE A 181 -7.04 29.63 -11.76
N ASN A 182 -7.11 29.76 -10.43
CA ASN A 182 -8.22 29.23 -9.65
C ASN A 182 -9.50 30.08 -9.70
N ASP A 183 -9.43 31.30 -10.25
CA ASP A 183 -10.62 32.14 -10.47
C ASP A 183 -11.47 31.56 -11.61
N VAL A 184 -10.81 30.94 -12.59
CA VAL A 184 -11.44 30.27 -13.74
C VAL A 184 -11.68 28.79 -13.44
N PHE A 185 -10.67 28.10 -12.88
CA PHE A 185 -10.74 26.67 -12.61
C PHE A 185 -10.86 26.40 -11.12
N LYS A 186 -12.06 26.00 -10.68
CA LYS A 186 -12.30 25.56 -9.31
C LYS A 186 -11.40 24.40 -8.85
N ASP A 187 -10.96 23.56 -9.79
CA ASP A 187 -10.14 22.38 -9.53
C ASP A 187 -9.10 22.21 -10.66
N TRP A 188 -7.83 22.26 -10.29
CA TRP A 188 -6.70 22.11 -11.22
C TRP A 188 -6.60 20.71 -11.82
N GLU A 189 -7.18 19.69 -11.18
CA GLU A 189 -7.27 18.32 -11.70
C GLU A 189 -8.37 18.15 -12.77
N GLY A 190 -9.18 19.18 -12.99
CA GLY A 190 -10.19 19.20 -14.03
C GLY A 190 -9.60 18.94 -15.42
N LYS A 191 -10.33 18.24 -16.30
CA LYS A 191 -9.85 17.93 -17.65
C LYS A 191 -9.41 19.17 -18.42
N THR A 192 -10.20 20.24 -18.37
CA THR A 192 -9.89 21.51 -19.01
C THR A 192 -8.75 22.23 -18.31
N ALA A 193 -8.72 22.22 -16.98
CA ALA A 193 -7.63 22.82 -16.20
C ALA A 193 -6.28 22.17 -16.51
N LEU A 194 -6.21 20.83 -16.53
CA LEU A 194 -5.01 20.09 -16.94
C LEU A 194 -4.64 20.33 -18.41
N PHE A 195 -5.64 20.49 -19.28
CA PHE A 195 -5.37 20.86 -20.67
C PHE A 195 -4.75 22.26 -20.76
N SER A 196 -5.34 23.25 -20.07
CA SER A 196 -4.82 24.60 -20.00
C SER A 196 -3.40 24.63 -19.43
N LEU A 197 -3.13 23.95 -18.31
CA LEU A 197 -1.78 23.88 -17.72
C LEU A 197 -0.75 23.17 -18.61
N ARG A 198 -1.18 22.26 -19.51
CA ARG A 198 -0.27 21.58 -20.44
C ARG A 198 0.14 22.45 -21.62
N ASN A 199 -0.74 23.32 -22.10
CA ASN A 199 -0.50 24.15 -23.28
C ASN A 199 -0.09 25.59 -22.91
N PHE A 200 -0.60 26.08 -21.78
CA PHE A 200 -0.43 27.44 -21.27
C PHE A 200 -0.14 27.38 -19.74
N PRO A 201 1.02 26.83 -19.33
CA PRO A 201 1.38 26.71 -17.92
C PRO A 201 1.54 28.07 -17.21
N PHE A 202 1.85 29.15 -17.95
CA PHE A 202 2.07 30.49 -17.41
C PHE A 202 1.14 31.54 -18.04
N PRO A 203 0.84 32.64 -17.32
CA PRO A 203 0.06 33.76 -17.88
C PRO A 203 0.69 34.34 -19.16
N SER A 204 2.02 34.30 -19.27
CA SER A 204 2.75 34.75 -20.45
C SER A 204 2.39 34.00 -21.72
N ASP A 205 1.99 32.73 -21.60
CA ASP A 205 1.68 31.84 -22.73
C ASP A 205 0.30 32.15 -23.33
N LEU A 206 -0.53 32.90 -22.60
CA LEU A 206 -1.83 33.40 -23.06
C LEU A 206 -1.70 34.76 -23.77
N ARG A 207 -0.51 35.37 -23.80
CA ARG A 207 -0.33 36.66 -24.48
C ARG A 207 -0.47 36.47 -25.99
N GLY A 208 -1.46 37.14 -26.57
CA GLY A 208 -1.75 37.06 -28.01
C GLY A 208 -2.58 35.85 -28.44
N VAL A 209 -3.04 35.03 -27.48
CA VAL A 209 -4.00 33.94 -27.74
C VAL A 209 -5.39 34.43 -27.43
N THR A 210 -6.34 34.26 -28.35
CA THR A 210 -7.73 34.69 -28.11
C THR A 210 -8.48 33.71 -27.20
N PRO A 211 -9.51 34.15 -26.46
CA PRO A 211 -10.35 33.24 -25.68
C PRO A 211 -10.94 32.09 -26.50
N GLU A 212 -11.29 32.34 -27.76
CA GLU A 212 -11.81 31.33 -28.70
C GLU A 212 -10.75 30.26 -29.01
N GLU A 213 -9.50 30.65 -29.22
CA GLU A 213 -8.39 29.71 -29.47
C GLU A 213 -8.11 28.81 -28.24
N VAL A 214 -8.22 29.35 -27.02
CA VAL A 214 -8.12 28.58 -25.78
C VAL A 214 -9.30 27.60 -25.62
N LEU A 215 -10.51 28.02 -25.98
CA LEU A 215 -11.72 27.20 -25.87
C LEU A 215 -11.75 26.08 -26.93
N ASP A 216 -11.40 26.40 -28.18
CA ASP A 216 -11.37 25.47 -29.31
C ASP A 216 -10.27 24.41 -29.17
N SER A 217 -9.16 24.76 -28.51
CA SER A 217 -8.10 23.82 -28.16
C SER A 217 -8.52 22.91 -27.00
N SER A 218 -9.20 23.44 -25.97
CA SER A 218 -9.75 22.69 -24.84
C SER A 218 -10.81 21.65 -25.26
N GLY A 219 -11.64 21.97 -26.26
CA GLY A 219 -12.68 21.07 -26.80
C GLY A 219 -12.14 19.79 -27.46
N LYS A 220 -10.86 19.74 -27.83
CA LYS A 220 -10.23 18.58 -28.50
C LYS A 220 -9.67 17.54 -27.51
N PHE A 221 -9.66 17.82 -26.20
CA PHE A 221 -9.14 16.89 -25.20
C PHE A 221 -10.11 15.72 -24.92
N LYS A 222 -9.93 14.62 -25.64
CA LYS A 222 -10.63 13.34 -25.40
C LYS A 222 -10.01 12.57 -24.22
N GLY A 223 -10.11 13.10 -23.01
CA GLY A 223 -9.73 12.34 -21.81
C GLY A 223 -10.66 11.14 -21.59
N GLN A 224 -10.13 9.97 -21.19
CA GLN A 224 -10.93 8.79 -20.88
C GLN A 224 -12.04 9.14 -19.87
N THR A 225 -13.31 8.91 -20.22
CA THR A 225 -14.42 9.09 -19.29
C THR A 225 -14.43 7.95 -18.28
N ARG A 226 -14.08 8.22 -17.03
CA ARG A 226 -14.28 7.28 -15.93
C ARG A 226 -15.73 7.35 -15.43
N ILE A 227 -16.26 6.24 -14.91
CA ILE A 227 -17.56 6.23 -14.23
C ILE A 227 -17.56 7.29 -13.13
N THR A 228 -18.42 8.29 -13.26
CA THR A 228 -18.52 9.38 -12.29
C THR A 228 -19.03 8.80 -10.96
N LYS A 229 -18.31 9.04 -9.86
CA LYS A 229 -18.72 8.60 -8.51
C LYS A 229 -19.73 9.55 -7.86
N ARG A 230 -20.37 10.41 -8.66
CA ARG A 230 -21.30 11.46 -8.22
C ARG A 230 -22.58 10.82 -7.63
N GLY A 231 -23.04 11.36 -6.50
CA GLY A 231 -24.21 10.86 -5.75
C GLY A 231 -23.90 9.86 -4.63
N ARG A 232 -24.88 9.64 -3.74
CA ARG A 232 -24.71 8.85 -2.50
C ARG A 232 -24.31 7.40 -2.79
N LYS A 233 -23.21 6.93 -2.16
CA LYS A 233 -22.65 5.58 -2.33
C LYS A 233 -23.67 4.46 -2.06
N LYS A 234 -24.46 4.57 -0.99
CA LYS A 234 -25.47 3.57 -0.60
C LYS A 234 -26.56 3.43 -1.67
N LEU A 235 -27.07 4.54 -2.22
CA LEU A 235 -28.09 4.52 -3.28
C LEU A 235 -27.56 3.89 -4.57
N ARG A 236 -26.31 4.20 -4.95
CA ARG A 236 -25.69 3.56 -6.13
C ARG A 236 -25.57 2.05 -5.97
N LYS A 237 -25.23 1.56 -4.77
CA LYS A 237 -25.22 0.13 -4.45
C LYS A 237 -26.61 -0.49 -4.55
N ALA A 238 -27.63 0.17 -3.98
CA ALA A 238 -29.01 -0.31 -4.02
C ALA A 238 -29.55 -0.41 -5.46
N LEU A 239 -29.36 0.64 -6.27
CA LEU A 239 -29.75 0.62 -7.69
C LEU A 239 -29.05 -0.49 -8.47
N TYR A 240 -27.75 -0.68 -8.24
CA TYR A 240 -27.01 -1.76 -8.89
C TYR A 240 -27.55 -3.15 -8.50
N LEU A 241 -27.86 -3.36 -7.22
CA LEU A 241 -28.47 -4.61 -6.75
C LEU A 241 -29.88 -4.82 -7.30
N ALA A 242 -30.65 -3.76 -7.53
CA ALA A 242 -31.98 -3.84 -8.14
C ALA A 242 -31.94 -4.13 -9.65
N VAL A 243 -31.00 -3.51 -10.38
CA VAL A 243 -30.89 -3.69 -11.84
C VAL A 243 -30.46 -5.11 -12.22
N ARG A 244 -29.61 -5.77 -11.42
CA ARG A 244 -29.11 -7.12 -11.73
C ARG A 244 -30.23 -8.15 -11.96
N PRO A 245 -31.17 -8.38 -11.03
CA PRO A 245 -32.29 -9.28 -11.26
C PRO A 245 -33.28 -8.71 -12.29
N LEU A 246 -33.49 -7.38 -12.31
CA LEU A 246 -34.39 -6.72 -13.26
C LEU A 246 -34.03 -7.01 -14.72
N VAL A 247 -32.74 -7.01 -15.06
CA VAL A 247 -32.28 -7.30 -16.43
C VAL A 247 -32.48 -8.78 -16.81
N ALA A 248 -32.50 -9.67 -15.82
CA ALA A 248 -32.76 -11.09 -16.05
C ALA A 248 -34.26 -11.37 -16.23
N SER A 249 -35.10 -10.72 -15.43
CA SER A 249 -36.55 -10.99 -15.37
C SER A 249 -37.40 -10.11 -16.30
N ASN A 250 -37.01 -8.86 -16.58
CA ASN A 250 -37.79 -7.94 -17.39
C ASN A 250 -37.30 -7.88 -18.84
N SER A 251 -38.17 -8.23 -19.79
CA SER A 251 -37.87 -8.26 -21.23
C SER A 251 -37.38 -6.92 -21.79
N THR A 252 -37.94 -5.80 -21.32
CA THR A 252 -37.57 -4.46 -21.79
C THR A 252 -36.14 -4.09 -21.38
N PHE A 253 -35.80 -4.30 -20.10
CA PHE A 253 -34.45 -4.04 -19.59
C PHE A 253 -33.43 -5.04 -20.17
N LYS A 254 -33.84 -6.28 -20.45
CA LYS A 254 -33.01 -7.28 -21.14
C LYS A 254 -32.66 -6.85 -22.57
N THR A 255 -33.64 -6.36 -23.33
CA THR A 255 -33.44 -5.82 -24.69
C THR A 255 -32.55 -4.58 -24.67
N LEU A 256 -32.77 -3.66 -23.72
CA LEU A 256 -31.93 -2.48 -23.55
C LEU A 256 -30.48 -2.83 -23.16
N HIS A 257 -30.29 -3.84 -22.30
CA HIS A 257 -28.97 -4.33 -21.94
C HIS A 257 -28.22 -4.86 -23.16
N ARG A 258 -28.90 -5.69 -23.97
CA ARG A 258 -28.37 -6.25 -25.22
C ARG A 258 -27.94 -5.13 -26.16
N TYR A 259 -28.84 -4.18 -26.44
CA TYR A 259 -28.56 -3.01 -27.26
C TYR A 259 -27.27 -2.27 -26.83
N TYR A 260 -27.12 -1.94 -25.55
CA TYR A 260 -25.92 -1.23 -25.08
C TYR A 260 -24.62 -2.04 -25.25
N THR A 261 -24.70 -3.36 -25.16
CA THR A 261 -23.54 -4.24 -25.33
C THR A 261 -23.20 -4.52 -26.79
N THR A 262 -24.17 -4.43 -27.71
CA THR A 262 -24.01 -4.81 -29.13
C THR A 262 -24.12 -3.65 -30.12
N ARG A 263 -24.36 -2.41 -29.66
CA ARG A 263 -24.45 -1.24 -30.55
C ARG A 263 -23.15 -1.00 -31.33
N SER A 264 -23.30 -0.60 -32.59
CA SER A 264 -22.19 -0.32 -33.53
C SER A 264 -21.29 0.81 -33.04
N VAL A 265 -21.87 1.84 -32.42
CA VAL A 265 -21.14 2.99 -31.88
C VAL A 265 -20.93 2.85 -30.37
N ASN A 266 -19.66 2.74 -29.95
CA ASN A 266 -19.23 2.68 -28.54
C ASN A 266 -19.92 1.56 -27.72
N PRO A 267 -19.72 0.28 -28.06
CA PRO A 267 -20.29 -0.84 -27.31
C PRO A 267 -19.81 -0.85 -25.86
N LEU A 268 -20.74 -1.00 -24.92
CA LEU A 268 -20.43 -1.00 -23.50
C LEU A 268 -20.06 -2.41 -23.01
N LYS A 269 -19.06 -2.51 -22.13
CA LYS A 269 -18.80 -3.76 -21.39
C LYS A 269 -20.02 -4.09 -20.51
N LYS A 270 -20.23 -5.37 -20.19
CA LYS A 270 -21.35 -5.86 -19.36
C LYS A 270 -21.58 -5.01 -18.10
N GLN A 271 -20.51 -4.73 -17.35
CA GLN A 271 -20.57 -3.90 -16.14
C GLN A 271 -20.94 -2.43 -16.43
N GLN A 272 -20.44 -1.85 -17.52
CA GLN A 272 -20.78 -0.48 -17.91
C GLN A 272 -22.26 -0.35 -18.31
N SER A 273 -22.79 -1.36 -19.02
CA SER A 273 -24.21 -1.42 -19.38
C SER A 273 -25.12 -1.51 -18.13
N LEU A 274 -24.76 -2.35 -17.14
CA LEU A 274 -25.48 -2.41 -15.85
C LEU A 274 -25.53 -1.05 -15.15
N ILE A 275 -24.41 -0.33 -15.12
CA ILE A 275 -24.33 1.01 -14.52
C ILE A 275 -25.17 2.03 -15.30
N ALA A 276 -25.19 1.97 -16.63
CA ALA A 276 -26.04 2.82 -17.45
C ALA A 276 -27.53 2.57 -17.18
N MET A 277 -27.91 1.30 -16.96
CA MET A 277 -29.28 0.92 -16.62
C MET A 277 -29.72 1.37 -15.24
N CYS A 278 -28.82 1.51 -14.26
CA CYS A 278 -29.14 2.17 -12.98
C CYS A 278 -29.68 3.58 -13.19
N GLY A 279 -29.07 4.34 -14.11
CA GLY A 279 -29.55 5.69 -14.46
C GLY A 279 -30.90 5.67 -15.18
N LYS A 280 -31.14 4.68 -16.06
CA LYS A 280 -32.43 4.51 -16.73
C LYS A 280 -33.54 4.12 -15.76
N LEU A 281 -33.29 3.16 -14.87
CA LEU A 281 -34.24 2.76 -13.82
C LEU A 281 -34.63 3.94 -12.94
N LEU A 282 -33.67 4.78 -12.53
CA LEU A 282 -33.97 5.95 -11.71
C LEU A 282 -34.92 6.94 -12.42
N ARG A 283 -34.74 7.15 -13.73
CA ARG A 283 -35.64 7.99 -14.52
C ARG A 283 -37.04 7.38 -14.66
N VAL A 284 -37.11 6.05 -14.83
CA VAL A 284 -38.38 5.32 -14.88
C VAL A 284 -39.14 5.47 -13.55
N LEU A 285 -38.47 5.20 -12.42
CA LEU A 285 -39.06 5.37 -11.08
C LEU A 285 -39.53 6.80 -10.83
N PHE A 286 -38.75 7.80 -11.28
CA PHE A 286 -39.13 9.20 -11.18
C PHE A 286 -40.39 9.52 -11.99
N VAL A 287 -40.50 9.01 -13.23
CA VAL A 287 -41.69 9.24 -14.07
C VAL A 287 -42.92 8.56 -13.47
N ILE A 288 -42.80 7.31 -13.03
CA ILE A 288 -43.89 6.57 -12.35
C ILE A 288 -44.35 7.36 -11.11
N GLY A 289 -43.42 7.78 -10.26
CA GLY A 289 -43.74 8.53 -9.05
C GLY A 289 -44.31 9.93 -9.30
N ARG A 290 -43.86 10.63 -10.34
CA ARG A 290 -44.33 11.99 -10.64
C ARG A 290 -45.63 12.03 -11.41
N LYS A 291 -45.82 11.13 -12.38
CA LYS A 291 -47.01 11.09 -13.24
C LYS A 291 -48.07 10.11 -12.76
N GLN A 292 -47.77 9.32 -11.72
CA GLN A 292 -48.68 8.30 -11.17
C GLN A 292 -49.21 7.37 -12.27
N CYS A 293 -48.31 6.91 -13.14
CA CYS A 293 -48.64 6.05 -14.27
C CYS A 293 -47.90 4.71 -14.19
N GLU A 294 -48.45 3.69 -14.83
CA GLU A 294 -47.80 2.38 -14.91
C GLU A 294 -46.55 2.40 -15.80
N PHE A 295 -45.70 1.38 -15.61
CA PHE A 295 -44.50 1.22 -16.43
C PHE A 295 -44.85 0.68 -17.82
N GLU A 296 -44.60 1.49 -18.85
CA GLU A 296 -44.71 1.07 -20.25
C GLU A 296 -43.32 0.89 -20.89
N GLY A 297 -42.96 -0.35 -21.20
CA GLY A 297 -41.65 -0.68 -21.77
C GLY A 297 -41.39 -0.12 -23.17
N SER A 298 -42.45 0.04 -23.98
CA SER A 298 -42.37 0.61 -25.34
C SER A 298 -41.81 2.03 -25.35
N LYS A 299 -42.26 2.89 -24.41
CA LYS A 299 -41.76 4.27 -24.25
C LYS A 299 -40.27 4.34 -23.90
N LEU A 300 -39.75 3.33 -23.19
CA LEU A 300 -38.33 3.26 -22.84
C LEU A 300 -37.46 2.89 -24.05
N LEU A 301 -38.01 2.12 -24.99
CA LEU A 301 -37.33 1.65 -26.19
C LEU A 301 -37.44 2.65 -27.36
N GLN A 302 -38.53 3.42 -27.46
CA GLN A 302 -38.73 4.45 -28.50
C GLN A 302 -37.66 5.56 -28.48
N GLY A 303 -37.09 5.87 -27.31
CA GLY A 303 -36.00 6.85 -27.18
C GLY A 303 -34.63 6.35 -27.68
N LEU A 304 -34.54 5.15 -28.26
CA LEU A 304 -33.37 4.62 -28.93
C LEU A 304 -33.52 4.89 -30.44
N THR A 305 -33.15 6.09 -30.89
CA THR A 305 -33.15 6.45 -32.31
C THR A 305 -32.33 5.41 -33.08
N GLN A 306 -32.92 4.80 -34.12
CA GLN A 306 -32.48 3.63 -34.92
C GLN A 306 -32.94 2.25 -34.41
N MET A 307 -34.26 2.00 -34.48
CA MET A 307 -34.82 0.65 -34.63
C MET A 307 -35.48 0.51 -36.02
N LYS A 308 -34.67 0.55 -37.09
CA LYS A 308 -35.07 0.00 -38.41
C LYS A 308 -34.35 -1.30 -38.76
N GLU A 309 -33.35 -1.74 -38.00
CA GLU A 309 -32.53 -2.92 -38.36
C GLU A 309 -32.65 -4.12 -37.39
N LEU A 310 -33.60 -4.11 -36.46
CA LEU A 310 -33.80 -5.23 -35.51
C LEU A 310 -35.11 -6.00 -35.73
N GLN A 311 -35.77 -5.80 -36.88
CA GLN A 311 -36.94 -6.60 -37.32
C GLN A 311 -36.63 -7.59 -38.44
N ALA A 312 -35.36 -7.92 -38.69
CA ALA A 312 -34.97 -8.93 -39.67
C ALA A 312 -33.94 -9.90 -39.08
N VAL A 313 -34.37 -10.76 -38.15
CA VAL A 313 -33.99 -12.18 -37.97
C VAL A 313 -35.13 -12.87 -37.22
#